data_AF-A0A7S0I5C3-F1
#
_entry.id   AF-A0A7S0I5C3-F1
#
_cell.length_a   1.000
_cell.length_b   1.000
_cell.length_c   1.000
_cell.angle_alpha   90.00
_cell.angle_beta   90.00
_cell.angle_gamma   90.00
#
_symmetry.space_group_name_H-M   'P 1'
#
loop_
_entity.id
_entity.type
_entity.pdbx_description
1 polymer ?
#
loop_
_entity_poly.entity_id
_entity_poly.type
_entity_poly.pdbx_seq_one_letter_code
_entity_poly.pdbx_strand_id
1 'polypeptide(L)'
;MGSRLDGMVLGEAVPPEVLQQLGVEGKRAVVAFFCRDNGHECMQELRDLESRATRYQADFSCDVVAIRSQGSWINEDTPSKYPSLRFMVDEGEELRQAFRMEIGQINDRQSYLLDAQGRVQGQINVYPDPYAHSAMATRTLLAMDNTADPWNAAADPAAVDEKATQMKAYYREEMDEKLAKRKAFDERKEAEKSADKSAPSEPARDLRYEDTGGDFNPFERLGGLFTAGFKKKEGDEE
;
A
#
# COMPACT_ATOMS: atom_id res chain seq x y z
N MET A 1 -3.88 -35.89 14.51
CA MET A 1 -3.39 -34.51 14.71
C MET A 1 -4.50 -33.57 14.29
N GLY A 2 -4.93 -32.66 15.15
CA GLY A 2 -5.95 -31.67 14.77
C GLY A 2 -5.34 -30.65 13.81
N SER A 3 -6.12 -30.19 12.85
CA SER A 3 -5.76 -29.04 12.01
C SER A 3 -5.51 -27.83 12.91
N ARG A 4 -4.26 -27.37 12.98
CA ARG A 4 -4.00 -25.99 13.42
C ARG A 4 -4.71 -25.07 12.43
N LEU A 5 -5.38 -24.07 12.96
CA LEU A 5 -5.90 -22.96 12.19
C LEU A 5 -4.79 -21.91 12.16
N ASP A 6 -4.40 -21.48 10.96
CA ASP A 6 -3.32 -20.52 10.78
C ASP A 6 -3.88 -19.12 11.07
N GLY A 7 -3.59 -18.61 12.27
CA GLY A 7 -4.14 -17.37 12.80
C GLY A 7 -5.25 -17.53 13.85
N MET A 8 -5.71 -16.40 14.37
CA MET A 8 -6.87 -16.32 15.27
C MET A 8 -8.20 -16.42 14.52
N VAL A 9 -9.23 -16.97 15.17
CA VAL A 9 -10.56 -17.13 14.54
C VAL A 9 -11.51 -15.97 14.86
N LEU A 10 -12.55 -15.79 14.05
CA LEU A 10 -13.60 -14.80 14.30
C LEU A 10 -14.28 -15.03 15.66
N GLY A 11 -14.55 -13.95 16.38
CA GLY A 11 -15.12 -13.92 17.75
C GLY A 11 -14.10 -14.20 18.86
N GLU A 12 -12.88 -14.63 18.54
CA GLU A 12 -11.84 -14.95 19.53
C GLU A 12 -11.24 -13.69 20.15
N ALA A 13 -10.98 -13.72 21.46
CA ALA A 13 -10.36 -12.62 22.18
C ALA A 13 -8.83 -12.68 22.08
N VAL A 14 -8.21 -11.54 21.72
CA VAL A 14 -6.77 -11.31 21.83
C VAL A 14 -6.38 -11.20 23.31
N PRO A 15 -5.24 -11.75 23.75
CA PRO A 15 -4.80 -11.64 25.14
C PRO A 15 -4.67 -10.17 25.60
N PRO A 16 -5.12 -9.80 26.80
CA PRO A 16 -5.07 -8.41 27.28
C PRO A 16 -3.67 -7.79 27.23
N GLU A 17 -2.64 -8.56 27.54
CA GLU A 17 -1.24 -8.15 27.46
C GLU A 17 -0.82 -7.71 26.04
N VAL A 18 -1.36 -8.35 25.01
CA VAL A 18 -1.12 -8.00 23.60
C VAL A 18 -1.90 -6.73 23.23
N LEU A 19 -3.15 -6.59 23.70
CA LEU A 19 -3.94 -5.36 23.49
C LEU A 19 -3.28 -4.13 24.12
N GLN A 20 -2.67 -4.32 25.30
CA GLN A 20 -1.88 -3.32 26.00
C GLN A 20 -0.58 -2.98 25.25
N GLN A 21 0.18 -3.99 24.81
CA GLN A 21 1.39 -3.82 24.01
C GLN A 21 1.10 -3.04 22.71
N LEU A 22 -0.01 -3.36 22.03
CA LEU A 22 -0.50 -2.67 20.84
C LEU A 22 -1.03 -1.25 21.12
N GLY A 23 -1.38 -0.94 22.38
CA GLY A 23 -1.99 0.33 22.79
C GLY A 23 -3.42 0.53 22.29
N VAL A 24 -4.19 -0.56 22.18
CA VAL A 24 -5.56 -0.56 21.60
C VAL A 24 -6.64 -1.01 22.60
N GLU A 25 -6.31 -1.12 23.89
CA GLU A 25 -7.27 -1.43 24.96
C GLU A 25 -8.50 -0.51 24.90
N GLY A 26 -9.70 -1.10 24.86
CA GLY A 26 -10.97 -0.35 24.81
C GLY A 26 -11.28 0.32 23.46
N LYS A 27 -10.48 0.09 22.42
CA LYS A 27 -10.66 0.67 21.07
C LYS A 27 -10.77 -0.42 20.01
N ARG A 28 -11.36 -0.07 18.87
CA ARG A 28 -11.25 -0.89 17.66
C ARG A 28 -9.86 -0.72 17.06
N ALA A 29 -9.34 -1.76 16.41
CA ALA A 29 -8.03 -1.69 15.77
C ALA A 29 -7.93 -2.57 14.52
N VAL A 30 -7.33 -2.03 13.46
CA VAL A 30 -6.77 -2.86 12.38
C VAL A 30 -5.33 -3.20 12.76
N VAL A 31 -5.03 -4.47 12.97
CA VAL A 31 -3.66 -4.97 13.20
C VAL A 31 -3.19 -5.61 11.90
N ALA A 32 -2.23 -4.99 11.22
CA ALA A 32 -1.72 -5.42 9.92
C ALA A 32 -0.26 -5.85 10.01
N PHE A 33 -0.02 -7.16 9.90
CA PHE A 33 1.31 -7.75 9.78
C PHE A 33 1.76 -7.71 8.32
N PHE A 34 2.96 -7.19 8.07
CA PHE A 34 3.53 -7.14 6.73
C PHE A 34 5.02 -7.51 6.75
N CYS A 35 5.53 -7.95 5.59
CA CYS A 35 6.81 -8.66 5.55
C CYS A 35 8.04 -7.74 5.50
N ARG A 36 7.99 -6.61 4.76
CA ARG A 36 9.15 -5.74 4.50
C ARG A 36 8.73 -4.29 4.23
N ASP A 37 9.33 -3.31 4.91
CA ASP A 37 9.05 -1.87 4.73
C ASP A 37 9.23 -1.39 3.28
N ASN A 38 10.28 -1.89 2.61
CA ASN A 38 10.60 -1.53 1.22
C ASN A 38 10.04 -2.53 0.17
N GLY A 39 9.14 -3.45 0.56
CA GLY A 39 8.50 -4.41 -0.36
C GLY A 39 7.47 -3.71 -1.25
N HIS A 40 7.43 -4.03 -2.56
CA HIS A 40 6.58 -3.32 -3.52
C HIS A 40 5.08 -3.40 -3.18
N GLU A 41 4.62 -4.58 -2.79
CA GLU A 41 3.24 -4.85 -2.37
C GLU A 41 2.99 -4.32 -0.95
N CYS A 42 3.97 -4.43 -0.04
CA CYS A 42 3.85 -3.92 1.32
C CYS A 42 3.70 -2.39 1.34
N MET A 43 4.43 -1.67 0.48
CA MET A 43 4.27 -0.22 0.32
C MET A 43 2.93 0.18 -0.29
N GLN A 44 2.30 -0.68 -1.10
CA GLN A 44 0.94 -0.44 -1.61
C GLN A 44 -0.10 -0.63 -0.50
N GLU A 45 0.03 -1.69 0.29
CA GLU A 45 -0.82 -1.99 1.45
C GLU A 45 -0.73 -0.85 2.49
N LEU A 46 0.48 -0.45 2.90
CA LEU A 46 0.69 0.65 3.83
C LEU A 46 0.12 1.98 3.31
N ARG A 47 0.25 2.26 2.01
CA ARG A 47 -0.32 3.48 1.41
C ARG A 47 -1.85 3.48 1.40
N ASP A 48 -2.47 2.35 1.10
CA ASP A 48 -3.92 2.23 1.09
C ASP A 48 -4.49 2.28 2.52
N LEU A 49 -3.83 1.63 3.48
CA LEU A 49 -4.15 1.76 4.91
C LEU A 49 -4.00 3.21 5.42
N GLU A 50 -2.87 3.87 5.13
CA GLU A 50 -2.63 5.29 5.47
C GLU A 50 -3.75 6.19 4.92
N SER A 51 -4.15 5.97 3.67
CA SER A 51 -5.22 6.77 3.02
C SER A 51 -6.59 6.65 3.70
N ARG A 52 -6.79 5.62 4.52
CA ARG A 52 -8.05 5.34 5.24
C ARG A 52 -7.96 5.53 6.75
N ALA A 53 -6.77 5.49 7.34
CA ALA A 53 -6.55 5.50 8.79
C ALA A 53 -7.21 6.71 9.48
N THR A 54 -7.08 7.93 8.92
CA THR A 54 -7.76 9.13 9.43
C THR A 54 -9.28 8.97 9.47
N ARG A 55 -9.87 8.30 8.47
CA ARG A 55 -11.30 8.03 8.41
C ARG A 55 -11.71 6.91 9.35
N TYR A 56 -10.92 5.85 9.48
CA TYR A 56 -11.15 4.79 10.46
C TYR A 56 -11.19 5.34 11.89
N GLN A 57 -10.28 6.27 12.21
CA GLN A 57 -10.26 6.92 13.51
C GLN A 57 -11.43 7.90 13.70
N ALA A 58 -11.78 8.68 12.68
CA ALA A 58 -12.86 9.67 12.77
C ALA A 58 -14.28 9.06 12.80
N ASP A 59 -14.56 8.12 11.89
CA ASP A 59 -15.90 7.54 11.72
C ASP A 59 -16.15 6.37 12.70
N PHE A 60 -15.12 5.59 13.03
CA PHE A 60 -15.28 4.30 13.73
C PHE A 60 -14.52 4.18 15.06
N SER A 61 -13.75 5.21 15.47
CA SER A 61 -12.81 5.15 16.61
C SER A 61 -11.84 3.95 16.51
N CYS A 62 -11.36 3.69 15.30
CA CYS A 62 -10.48 2.57 14.99
C CYS A 62 -9.06 3.03 14.66
N ASP A 63 -8.10 2.66 15.51
CA ASP A 63 -6.67 2.84 15.26
C ASP A 63 -6.19 1.85 14.15
N VAL A 64 -5.09 2.16 13.46
CA VAL A 64 -4.39 1.21 12.57
C VAL A 64 -2.97 0.99 13.07
N VAL A 65 -2.64 -0.27 13.36
CA VAL A 65 -1.33 -0.70 13.87
C VAL A 65 -0.65 -1.60 12.85
N ALA A 66 0.48 -1.14 12.31
CA ALA A 66 1.27 -1.81 11.29
C ALA A 66 2.47 -2.51 11.94
N ILE A 67 2.46 -3.85 11.92
CA ILE A 67 3.41 -4.72 12.61
C ILE A 67 4.51 -5.17 11.64
N ARG A 68 5.75 -4.81 11.97
CA ARG A 68 6.97 -5.06 11.19
C ARG A 68 7.68 -6.30 11.70
N SER A 69 8.22 -7.15 10.82
CA SER A 69 9.21 -8.15 11.23
C SER A 69 10.51 -7.47 11.67
N GLN A 70 11.16 -8.00 12.71
CA GLN A 70 12.51 -7.57 13.08
C GLN A 70 13.53 -7.92 11.97
N GLY A 71 14.58 -7.10 11.81
CA GLY A 71 15.74 -7.40 10.96
C GLY A 71 16.06 -6.34 9.91
N SER A 72 16.91 -6.71 8.93
CA SER A 72 17.45 -5.82 7.90
C SER A 72 16.43 -5.28 6.89
N TRP A 73 15.16 -5.66 7.02
CA TRP A 73 14.06 -5.21 6.16
C TRP A 73 13.33 -3.97 6.72
N ILE A 74 13.61 -3.59 7.97
CA ILE A 74 13.10 -2.36 8.60
C ILE A 74 13.75 -1.15 7.93
N ASN A 75 12.94 -0.11 7.70
CA ASN A 75 13.40 1.19 7.27
C ASN A 75 12.87 2.25 8.25
N GLU A 76 13.76 2.96 8.93
CA GLU A 76 13.38 3.96 9.93
C GLU A 76 12.65 5.18 9.34
N ASP A 77 12.75 5.41 8.02
CA ASP A 77 11.97 6.44 7.34
C ASP A 77 10.51 6.02 7.08
N THR A 78 10.14 4.76 7.28
CA THR A 78 8.79 4.24 6.98
C THR A 78 7.69 4.92 7.80
N PRO A 79 7.79 5.06 9.14
CA PRO A 79 6.76 5.73 9.93
C PRO A 79 6.53 7.19 9.49
N SER A 80 7.61 7.89 9.13
CA SER A 80 7.54 9.27 8.62
C SER A 80 6.81 9.41 7.27
N LYS A 81 6.67 8.32 6.49
CA LYS A 81 5.94 8.30 5.22
C LYS A 81 4.45 7.97 5.38
N TYR A 82 4.07 7.36 6.50
CA TYR A 82 2.71 6.93 6.80
C TYR A 82 2.33 7.37 8.24
N PRO A 83 2.24 8.69 8.49
CA PRO A 83 2.09 9.25 9.83
C PRO A 83 0.73 8.97 10.50
N SER A 84 -0.26 8.49 9.77
CA SER A 84 -1.56 8.08 10.31
C SER A 84 -1.57 6.61 10.78
N LEU A 85 -0.50 5.85 10.50
CA LEU A 85 -0.30 4.48 10.97
C LEU A 85 0.59 4.43 12.22
N ARG A 86 0.21 3.62 13.22
CA ARG A 86 1.07 3.29 14.35
C ARG A 86 1.98 2.12 13.95
N PHE A 87 3.29 2.34 13.85
CA PHE A 87 4.24 1.26 13.58
C PHE A 87 4.74 0.61 14.86
N MET A 88 4.85 -0.71 14.85
CA MET A 88 5.51 -1.50 15.90
C MET A 88 6.43 -2.53 15.25
N VAL A 89 7.50 -2.88 15.97
CA VAL A 89 8.39 -3.99 15.60
C VAL A 89 7.97 -5.22 16.42
N ASP A 90 7.82 -6.34 15.75
CA ASP A 90 7.55 -7.64 16.34
C ASP A 90 8.87 -8.26 16.84
N GLU A 91 9.31 -7.83 18.02
CA GLU A 91 10.52 -8.34 18.67
C GLU A 91 10.33 -9.82 19.04
N GLY A 92 11.27 -10.67 18.64
CA GLY A 92 11.19 -12.12 18.93
C GLY A 92 9.99 -12.86 18.31
N GLU A 93 9.27 -12.23 17.38
CA GLU A 93 8.04 -12.75 16.75
C GLU A 93 6.88 -13.00 17.75
N GLU A 94 6.92 -12.35 18.91
CA GLU A 94 5.95 -12.53 20.00
C GLU A 94 4.51 -12.20 19.59
N LEU A 95 4.31 -11.13 18.79
CA LEU A 95 2.98 -10.76 18.30
C LEU A 95 2.47 -11.78 17.28
N ARG A 96 3.32 -12.25 16.35
CA ARG A 96 2.95 -13.34 15.41
C ARG A 96 2.58 -14.62 16.16
N GLN A 97 3.32 -14.99 17.19
CA GLN A 97 3.01 -16.15 18.04
C GLN A 97 1.69 -15.97 18.79
N ALA A 98 1.43 -14.79 19.35
CA ALA A 98 0.18 -14.50 20.06
C ALA A 98 -1.04 -14.53 19.13
N PHE A 99 -0.91 -14.00 17.91
CA PHE A 99 -1.91 -14.14 16.84
C PHE A 99 -1.92 -15.52 16.18
N ARG A 100 -1.06 -16.46 16.63
CA ARG A 100 -0.94 -17.85 16.17
C ARG A 100 -0.72 -17.99 14.67
N MET A 101 0.02 -17.04 14.10
CA MET A 101 0.46 -17.05 12.72
C MET A 101 1.53 -18.14 12.51
N GLU A 102 1.55 -18.77 11.33
CA GLU A 102 2.68 -19.62 10.94
C GLU A 102 3.86 -18.72 10.54
N ILE A 103 5.00 -18.90 11.20
CA ILE A 103 6.19 -18.06 11.05
C ILE A 103 7.13 -18.67 10.01
N GLY A 104 7.68 -17.83 9.13
CA GLY A 104 8.77 -18.21 8.22
C GLY A 104 8.33 -18.69 6.84
N GLN A 105 7.06 -18.52 6.50
CA GLN A 105 6.59 -18.64 5.11
C GLN A 105 6.57 -17.27 4.42
N ILE A 106 6.51 -17.25 3.08
CA ILE A 106 6.35 -16.00 2.31
C ILE A 106 5.01 -15.29 2.63
N ASN A 107 4.09 -16.00 3.30
CA ASN A 107 2.74 -15.58 3.66
C ASN A 107 2.64 -14.84 5.02
N ASP A 108 3.72 -14.23 5.53
CA ASP A 108 3.72 -13.42 6.77
C ASP A 108 2.83 -12.15 6.71
N ARG A 109 2.04 -11.95 5.63
CA ARG A 109 1.07 -10.86 5.49
C ARG A 109 -0.31 -11.32 5.94
N GLN A 110 -0.76 -10.79 7.08
CA GLN A 110 -2.10 -11.02 7.61
C GLN A 110 -2.63 -9.75 8.26
N SER A 111 -3.93 -9.47 8.13
CA SER A 111 -4.57 -8.40 8.89
C SER A 111 -5.76 -8.93 9.67
N TYR A 112 -5.94 -8.38 10.86
CA TYR A 112 -7.05 -8.62 11.76
C TYR A 112 -7.76 -7.29 12.04
N LEU A 113 -9.09 -7.30 12.13
CA LEU A 113 -9.85 -6.22 12.75
C LEU A 113 -10.32 -6.67 14.13
N LEU A 114 -10.01 -5.87 15.15
CA LEU A 114 -10.40 -6.07 16.53
C LEU A 114 -11.54 -5.12 16.91
N ASP A 115 -12.51 -5.62 17.70
CA ASP A 115 -13.48 -4.77 18.38
C ASP A 115 -12.91 -4.11 19.65
N ALA A 116 -13.71 -3.24 20.29
CA ALA A 116 -13.33 -2.54 21.51
C ALA A 116 -13.15 -3.46 22.74
N GLN A 117 -13.58 -4.72 22.64
CA GLN A 117 -13.39 -5.78 23.61
C GLN A 117 -12.18 -6.66 23.27
N GLY A 118 -11.43 -6.31 22.22
CA GLY A 118 -10.25 -7.05 21.76
C GLY A 118 -10.57 -8.36 21.02
N ARG A 119 -11.78 -8.54 20.49
CA ARG A 119 -12.14 -9.74 19.73
C ARG A 119 -11.95 -9.55 18.23
N VAL A 120 -11.50 -10.59 17.56
CA VAL A 120 -11.33 -10.62 16.11
C VAL A 120 -12.69 -10.62 15.42
N GLN A 121 -13.03 -9.54 14.71
CA GLN A 121 -14.26 -9.41 13.93
C GLN A 121 -14.03 -9.63 12.43
N GLY A 122 -12.80 -9.47 11.97
CA GLY A 122 -12.40 -9.75 10.59
C GLY A 122 -10.97 -10.23 10.52
N GLN A 123 -10.67 -11.10 9.56
CA GLN A 123 -9.29 -11.50 9.26
C GLN A 123 -9.10 -11.72 7.76
N ILE A 124 -7.88 -11.53 7.27
CA ILE A 124 -7.47 -11.83 5.90
C ILE A 124 -5.98 -12.12 5.81
N ASN A 125 -5.63 -13.19 5.09
CA ASN A 125 -4.27 -13.57 4.71
C ASN A 125 -4.22 -13.68 3.17
N VAL A 126 -3.78 -12.62 2.50
CA VAL A 126 -3.73 -12.55 1.02
C VAL A 126 -2.45 -11.84 0.59
N TYR A 127 -1.45 -12.61 0.16
CA TYR A 127 -0.19 -12.07 -0.37
C TYR A 127 -0.31 -11.27 -1.68
N PRO A 128 -1.06 -11.69 -2.73
CA PRO A 128 -0.98 -11.04 -4.05
C PRO A 128 -1.79 -9.74 -4.18
N ASP A 129 -2.75 -9.47 -3.30
CA ASP A 129 -3.61 -8.28 -3.36
C ASP A 129 -3.41 -7.39 -2.11
N PRO A 130 -2.60 -6.31 -2.21
CA PRO A 130 -2.36 -5.41 -1.09
C PRO A 130 -3.59 -4.57 -0.70
N TYR A 131 -4.60 -4.45 -1.57
CA TYR A 131 -5.81 -3.66 -1.31
C TYR A 131 -6.89 -4.47 -0.58
N ALA A 132 -6.81 -5.80 -0.62
CA ALA A 132 -7.76 -6.69 0.07
C ALA A 132 -7.76 -6.49 1.60
N HIS A 133 -6.62 -6.11 2.17
CA HIS A 133 -6.42 -5.89 3.60
C HIS A 133 -7.23 -4.70 4.12
N SER A 134 -7.13 -3.55 3.46
CA SER A 134 -7.93 -2.38 3.80
C SER A 134 -9.41 -2.57 3.44
N ALA A 135 -9.72 -3.30 2.36
CA ALA A 135 -11.08 -3.59 1.95
C ALA A 135 -11.82 -4.49 2.96
N MET A 136 -11.12 -5.50 3.51
CA MET A 136 -11.60 -6.30 4.65
C MET A 136 -11.90 -5.39 5.85
N ALA A 137 -10.94 -4.55 6.26
CA ALA A 137 -11.12 -3.64 7.38
C ALA A 137 -12.31 -2.68 7.19
N THR A 138 -12.41 -2.02 6.02
CA THR A 138 -13.53 -1.12 5.69
C THR A 138 -14.87 -1.86 5.77
N ARG A 139 -14.97 -3.05 5.15
CA ARG A 139 -16.20 -3.85 5.13
C ARG A 139 -16.61 -4.28 6.54
N THR A 140 -15.66 -4.75 7.34
CA THR A 140 -15.95 -5.26 8.68
C THR A 140 -16.27 -4.12 9.67
N LEU A 141 -15.63 -2.96 9.55
CA LEU A 141 -16.01 -1.76 10.32
C LEU A 141 -17.44 -1.30 9.99
N LEU A 142 -17.80 -1.25 8.70
CA LEU A 142 -19.17 -0.97 8.26
C LEU A 142 -20.17 -2.04 8.75
N ALA A 143 -19.77 -3.31 8.79
CA ALA A 143 -20.58 -4.40 9.33
C ALA A 143 -20.82 -4.23 10.84
N MET A 144 -19.80 -3.85 11.60
CA MET A 144 -19.88 -3.69 13.06
C MET A 144 -20.82 -2.55 13.49
N ASP A 145 -20.84 -1.43 12.77
CA ASP A 145 -21.74 -0.30 13.07
C ASP A 145 -23.11 -0.40 12.38
N ASN A 146 -23.24 -1.24 11.36
CA ASN A 146 -24.54 -1.67 10.86
C ASN A 146 -25.12 -2.71 11.82
N THR A 147 -25.98 -2.29 12.74
CA THR A 147 -26.76 -3.19 13.63
C THR A 147 -27.66 -4.18 12.88
N ALA A 148 -27.81 -4.02 11.56
CA ALA A 148 -28.46 -4.93 10.63
C ALA A 148 -27.48 -5.58 9.63
N ASP A 149 -26.21 -5.79 10.01
CA ASP A 149 -25.29 -6.66 9.25
C ASP A 149 -25.51 -8.12 9.65
N PRO A 150 -25.62 -9.10 8.73
CA PRO A 150 -25.86 -10.51 9.07
C PRO A 150 -24.88 -11.15 10.05
N TRP A 151 -23.66 -10.63 10.24
CA TRP A 151 -22.73 -11.13 11.27
C TRP A 151 -23.01 -10.57 12.67
N ASN A 152 -23.65 -9.40 12.76
CA ASN A 152 -24.30 -8.88 13.97
C ASN A 152 -25.74 -9.40 14.12
N ALA A 153 -26.39 -9.76 13.01
CA ALA A 153 -27.82 -10.00 12.88
C ALA A 153 -28.11 -11.47 12.55
N ALA A 154 -27.93 -12.32 13.55
CA ALA A 154 -28.63 -13.60 13.65
C ALA A 154 -30.16 -13.41 13.90
N ALA A 155 -30.78 -12.40 13.26
CA ALA A 155 -32.07 -11.82 13.65
C ALA A 155 -33.06 -11.56 12.49
N ASP A 156 -32.61 -11.22 11.26
CA ASP A 156 -33.53 -11.04 10.11
C ASP A 156 -32.85 -11.28 8.74
N PRO A 157 -33.24 -12.33 7.99
CA PRO A 157 -32.66 -12.62 6.67
C PRO A 157 -33.16 -11.72 5.53
N ALA A 158 -34.32 -11.06 5.64
CA ALA A 158 -34.88 -10.30 4.52
C ALA A 158 -34.09 -9.00 4.23
N ALA A 159 -33.59 -8.35 5.28
CA ALA A 159 -32.76 -7.14 5.16
C ALA A 159 -31.39 -7.40 4.50
N VAL A 160 -30.94 -8.67 4.47
CA VAL A 160 -29.64 -9.07 3.91
C VAL A 160 -29.65 -9.01 2.38
N ASP A 161 -30.71 -9.51 1.73
CA ASP A 161 -30.80 -9.55 0.25
C ASP A 161 -30.95 -8.15 -0.37
N GLU A 162 -31.69 -7.26 0.28
CA GLU A 162 -31.84 -5.88 -0.18
C GLU A 162 -30.51 -5.12 -0.11
N LYS A 163 -29.79 -5.19 1.01
CA LYS A 163 -28.47 -4.56 1.15
C LYS A 163 -27.39 -5.22 0.30
N ALA A 164 -27.44 -6.54 0.10
CA ALA A 164 -26.55 -7.22 -0.85
C ALA A 164 -26.79 -6.74 -2.30
N THR A 165 -28.03 -6.39 -2.65
CA THR A 165 -28.37 -5.78 -3.94
C THR A 165 -27.83 -4.36 -4.06
N GLN A 166 -28.00 -3.52 -3.03
CA GLN A 166 -27.44 -2.16 -2.99
C GLN A 166 -25.91 -2.14 -3.06
N MET A 167 -25.23 -3.03 -2.31
CA MET A 167 -23.77 -3.14 -2.33
C MET A 167 -23.23 -3.60 -3.70
N LYS A 168 -23.93 -4.51 -4.38
CA LYS A 168 -23.61 -4.91 -5.76
C LYS A 168 -23.80 -3.79 -6.77
N ALA A 169 -24.76 -2.89 -6.54
CA ALA A 169 -24.94 -1.69 -7.37
C ALA A 169 -23.79 -0.70 -7.19
N TYR A 170 -23.45 -0.37 -5.93
CA TYR A 170 -22.32 0.51 -5.60
C TYR A 170 -20.99 0.03 -6.22
N TYR A 171 -20.63 -1.24 -6.03
CA TYR A 171 -19.40 -1.77 -6.63
C TYR A 171 -19.44 -1.85 -8.15
N ARG A 172 -20.62 -1.95 -8.77
CA ARG A 172 -20.75 -1.87 -10.22
C ARG A 172 -20.47 -0.45 -10.72
N GLU A 173 -21.07 0.56 -10.09
CA GLU A 173 -20.85 1.97 -10.43
C GLU A 173 -19.36 2.37 -10.25
N GLU A 174 -18.72 1.95 -9.15
CA GLU A 174 -17.30 2.23 -8.90
C GLU A 174 -16.38 1.55 -9.94
N MET A 175 -16.71 0.32 -10.35
CA MET A 175 -15.96 -0.41 -11.38
C MET A 175 -16.19 0.14 -12.78
N ASP A 176 -17.41 0.58 -13.10
CA ASP A 176 -17.76 1.23 -14.37
C ASP A 176 -17.05 2.61 -14.48
N GLU A 177 -16.95 3.38 -13.38
CA GLU A 177 -16.17 4.62 -13.36
C GLU A 177 -14.66 4.36 -13.56
N LYS A 178 -14.11 3.31 -12.93
CA LYS A 178 -12.72 2.87 -13.14
C LYS A 178 -12.47 2.40 -14.58
N LEU A 179 -13.40 1.67 -15.18
CA LEU A 179 -13.36 1.26 -16.59
C LEU A 179 -13.44 2.45 -17.55
N ALA A 180 -14.30 3.44 -17.28
CA ALA A 180 -14.39 4.66 -18.07
C ALA A 180 -13.09 5.48 -18.01
N LYS A 181 -12.51 5.66 -16.81
CA LYS A 181 -11.20 6.31 -16.62
C LYS A 181 -10.08 5.57 -17.35
N ARG A 182 -10.07 4.23 -17.30
CA ARG A 182 -9.12 3.37 -18.03
C ARG A 182 -9.25 3.58 -19.55
N LYS A 183 -10.46 3.53 -20.09
CA LYS A 183 -10.74 3.71 -21.52
C LYS A 183 -10.32 5.10 -22.01
N ALA A 184 -10.65 6.16 -21.27
CA ALA A 184 -10.25 7.52 -21.62
C ALA A 184 -8.73 7.72 -21.60
N PHE A 185 -8.02 7.05 -20.70
CA PHE A 185 -6.55 7.03 -20.68
C PHE A 185 -5.97 6.30 -21.91
N ASP A 186 -6.51 5.13 -22.25
CA ASP A 186 -6.05 4.34 -23.39
C ASP A 186 -6.35 5.06 -24.73
N GLU A 187 -7.53 5.66 -24.91
CA GLU A 187 -7.89 6.49 -26.07
C GLU A 187 -6.96 7.69 -26.25
N ARG A 188 -6.64 8.39 -25.15
CA ARG A 188 -5.67 9.51 -25.18
C ARG A 188 -4.28 9.04 -25.61
N LYS A 189 -3.84 7.88 -25.12
CA LYS A 189 -2.54 7.29 -25.45
C LYS A 189 -2.46 6.83 -26.91
N GLU A 190 -3.56 6.34 -27.49
CA GLU A 190 -3.62 6.05 -28.93
C GLU A 190 -3.63 7.32 -29.78
N ALA A 191 -4.34 8.37 -29.35
CA ALA A 191 -4.32 9.67 -30.01
C ALA A 191 -2.90 10.27 -30.05
N GLU A 192 -2.19 10.30 -28.92
CA GLU A 192 -0.79 10.74 -28.82
C GLU A 192 0.13 9.93 -29.76
N LYS A 193 -0.03 8.59 -29.80
CA LYS A 193 0.72 7.70 -30.72
C LYS A 193 0.37 7.88 -32.21
N SER A 194 -0.81 8.41 -32.52
CA SER A 194 -1.24 8.72 -33.89
C SER A 194 -0.74 10.09 -34.38
N ALA A 195 -0.65 11.08 -33.47
CA ALA A 195 -0.08 12.39 -33.75
C ALA A 195 1.42 12.30 -34.09
N ASP A 196 2.15 11.44 -33.38
CA ASP A 196 3.59 11.18 -33.61
C ASP A 196 3.89 10.56 -34.99
N LYS A 197 2.90 9.90 -35.61
CA LYS A 197 2.96 9.42 -37.01
C LYS A 197 2.52 10.45 -38.06
N SER A 198 1.97 11.57 -37.61
CA SER A 198 1.38 12.62 -38.46
C SER A 198 2.27 13.86 -38.54
N ALA A 199 3.41 13.88 -37.83
CA ALA A 199 4.45 14.87 -38.06
C ALA A 199 4.93 14.76 -39.53
N PRO A 200 4.90 15.86 -40.31
CA PRO A 200 5.38 15.83 -41.67
C PRO A 200 6.87 15.48 -41.65
N SER A 201 7.25 14.45 -42.41
CA SER A 201 8.67 14.18 -42.68
C SER A 201 9.31 15.47 -43.18
N GLU A 202 10.40 15.92 -42.54
CA GLU A 202 11.12 17.11 -42.98
C GLU A 202 11.37 17.02 -44.49
N PRO A 203 11.09 18.09 -45.26
CA PRO A 203 11.39 18.08 -46.68
C PRO A 203 12.89 17.85 -46.84
N ALA A 204 13.25 16.81 -47.60
CA ALA A 204 14.64 16.43 -47.81
C ALA A 204 15.44 17.66 -48.22
N ARG A 205 16.43 18.04 -47.40
CA ARG A 205 17.32 19.16 -47.69
C ARG A 205 18.03 18.87 -49.01
N ASP A 206 17.69 19.64 -50.03
CA ASP A 206 18.35 19.58 -51.32
C ASP A 206 19.82 19.97 -51.13
N LEU A 207 20.73 19.03 -51.39
CA LEU A 207 22.17 19.19 -51.20
C LEU A 207 22.78 19.99 -52.36
N ARG A 208 22.27 21.21 -52.56
CA ARG A 208 22.77 22.21 -53.50
C ARG A 208 22.62 23.62 -52.92
N TYR A 209 23.51 23.95 -52.00
CA TYR A 209 23.94 25.34 -51.89
C TYR A 209 25.46 25.39 -51.83
N GLU A 210 26.02 26.37 -52.52
CA GLU A 210 27.42 26.39 -52.93
C GLU A 210 28.36 26.86 -51.83
N ASP A 211 29.62 26.48 -52.00
CA ASP A 211 30.78 26.96 -51.26
C ASP A 211 30.91 28.49 -51.37
N THR A 212 30.67 29.19 -50.27
CA THR A 212 31.29 30.49 -49.98
C THR A 212 31.80 30.48 -48.55
N GLY A 213 33.10 30.24 -48.38
CA GLY A 213 33.74 30.10 -47.09
C GLY A 213 33.63 31.31 -46.15
N GLY A 214 33.76 31.04 -44.86
CA GLY A 214 33.83 32.02 -43.78
C GLY A 214 34.01 31.31 -42.45
N ASP A 215 35.18 31.50 -41.81
CA ASP A 215 35.55 30.80 -40.58
C ASP A 215 34.53 31.00 -39.45
N PHE A 216 34.05 29.90 -38.85
CA PHE A 216 33.34 29.96 -37.58
C PHE A 216 33.80 28.83 -36.64
N ASN A 217 34.46 29.23 -35.56
CA ASN A 217 35.17 28.33 -34.65
C ASN A 217 34.25 27.94 -33.47
N PRO A 218 33.90 26.66 -33.27
CA PRO A 218 32.80 26.27 -32.37
C PRO A 218 33.16 26.19 -30.87
N PHE A 219 34.33 26.68 -30.45
CA PHE A 219 34.89 26.41 -29.11
C PHE A 219 34.75 27.52 -28.05
N GLU A 220 33.97 28.59 -28.31
CA GLU A 220 33.75 29.68 -27.34
C GLU A 220 32.28 29.88 -26.95
N ARG A 221 31.62 28.84 -26.38
CA ARG A 221 30.39 29.08 -25.60
C ARG A 221 30.04 28.06 -24.50
N LEU A 222 31.04 27.57 -23.77
CA LEU A 222 30.84 26.90 -22.47
C LEU A 222 31.89 27.35 -21.43
N GLY A 223 31.72 28.56 -20.91
CA GLY A 223 32.04 28.77 -19.49
C GLY A 223 30.91 28.13 -18.66
N GLY A 224 31.16 27.49 -17.52
CA GLY A 224 32.42 27.23 -16.83
C GLY A 224 32.14 26.44 -15.54
N LEU A 225 33.15 26.27 -14.68
CA LEU A 225 33.04 25.64 -13.35
C LEU A 225 32.72 24.13 -13.32
N PHE A 226 33.66 23.34 -13.83
CA PHE A 226 34.08 22.11 -13.14
C PHE A 226 35.58 22.17 -12.83
N THR A 227 35.91 22.40 -11.57
CA THR A 227 37.24 22.17 -10.98
C THR A 227 37.03 21.27 -9.77
N ALA A 228 37.22 19.95 -9.89
CA ALA A 228 38.51 19.26 -9.92
C ALA A 228 39.21 19.33 -8.54
N GLY A 229 39.10 18.24 -7.78
CA GLY A 229 39.65 18.08 -6.44
C GLY A 229 40.16 16.66 -6.17
N PHE A 230 40.88 16.07 -7.15
CA PHE A 230 41.58 14.79 -6.97
C PHE A 230 43.05 14.98 -7.35
N LYS A 231 43.95 14.86 -6.36
CA LYS A 231 45.40 14.86 -6.55
C LYS A 231 45.98 13.57 -5.97
N LYS A 232 46.31 12.64 -6.86
CA LYS A 232 47.42 11.68 -6.71
C LYS A 232 48.65 12.38 -7.32
N LYS A 233 49.91 12.11 -6.97
CA LYS A 233 50.58 10.83 -6.67
C LYS A 233 52.04 11.16 -6.22
N GLU A 234 52.73 10.23 -5.55
CA GLU A 234 54.23 10.13 -5.44
C GLU A 234 54.94 11.38 -4.83
N GLY A 235 55.99 11.34 -4.01
CA GLY A 235 56.95 10.36 -3.52
C GLY A 235 58.08 11.14 -2.81
N ASP A 236 59.14 10.60 -2.20
CA ASP A 236 59.51 9.24 -1.76
C ASP A 236 60.63 9.40 -0.67
N GLU A 237 61.30 8.31 -0.25
CA GLU A 237 62.57 8.19 0.52
C GLU A 237 63.09 9.35 1.42
N GLU A 238 63.12 9.14 2.75
CA GLU A 238 64.36 8.88 3.53
C GLU A 238 64.05 8.18 4.88
#